data_AF-A0A3M2AHF2-F1
#
_entry.id   AF-A0A3M2AHF2-F1
#
_cell.length_a   1.000
_cell.length_b   1.000
_cell.length_c   1.000
_cell.angle_alpha   90.00
_cell.angle_beta   90.00
_cell.angle_gamma   90.00
#
_symmetry.space_group_name_H-M   'P 1'
#
loop_
_entity.id
_entity.type
_entity.pdbx_description
1 polymer ?
#
loop_
_entity_poly.entity_id
_entity_poly.type
_entity_poly.pdbx_seq_one_letter_code
_entity_poly.pdbx_strand_id
1 'polypeptide(L)'
;MPSEILVRPVTEADLVGVRTLFYRCYGKDYPYKEFYDDEWLKRSIYQDSYLFLLAELNGKVVGTASVYFEVGAYADLVGEFGRLAVDPDYRGRGVGTALMKARLAFAEKRLHFGLSECRTAHPFAQRISEKFGLRPVGFLPQKVLLDQRESLVMMAKLFGPARQLRANNPRVIPEVYLLGQLALENLGLESDLIAVEDVDGYPIGTGFEVEELTEDVLPHLLRIERGRLSRRHVFGNLQLSYGLFLLEARNSRYLVAREGGKIVGAIGFTLDYIGRSIKVIELIDLRDDVAGFLLKELDRWAREVYKAEYLEITVSAYWPDIQRTLSNLGFVPVAYCPSFVFHEVERLDTIKMAKLYVPLDIDNVALTDASRAVFELVRAGFEEKRLGIIVNETTRHMAIFQNLEEGELAKIAGLCQVTAFRKGETILRAGDEGEVFYMVMEGKIDIYAADGETIIGRVHEGDFLGEIALVAERPFTATAVAATNVKLIALKHQDFMNLIHKHPRIGMQVMRNIAISLGEKLRTIDEKFSKQNNKKRPN
;
A
#
# COMPACT_ATOMS: atom_id res chain seq x y z
N MET A 1 17.00 35.20 34.03
CA MET A 1 17.61 34.88 32.73
C MET A 1 16.76 33.78 32.09
N PRO A 2 16.45 33.80 30.78
CA PRO A 2 15.81 32.65 30.16
C PRO A 2 16.73 31.44 30.37
N SER A 3 16.23 30.42 31.07
CA SER A 3 16.98 29.20 31.37
C SER A 3 17.41 28.56 30.05
N GLU A 4 18.73 28.43 29.86
CA GLU A 4 19.34 27.89 28.65
C GLU A 4 19.07 26.38 28.56
N ILE A 5 18.64 25.92 27.37
CA ILE A 5 18.43 24.49 27.11
C ILE A 5 19.77 23.90 26.69
N LEU A 6 20.33 23.04 27.51
CA LEU A 6 21.56 22.32 27.20
C LEU A 6 21.22 21.01 26.48
N VAL A 7 21.84 20.76 25.32
CA VAL A 7 21.69 19.49 24.59
C VAL A 7 23.04 18.77 24.55
N ARG A 8 23.04 17.50 24.96
CA ARG A 8 24.26 16.67 25.03
C ARG A 8 23.94 15.18 24.80
N PRO A 9 24.95 14.35 24.46
CA PRO A 9 24.78 12.90 24.45
C PRO A 9 24.31 12.34 25.80
N VAL A 10 23.52 11.26 25.73
CA VAL A 10 23.05 10.50 26.90
C VAL A 10 24.24 9.73 27.50
N THR A 11 24.30 9.68 28.83
CA THR A 11 25.23 8.84 29.60
C THR A 11 24.45 7.80 30.41
N GLU A 12 25.13 6.79 30.95
CA GLU A 12 24.45 5.77 31.79
C GLU A 12 23.72 6.37 32.99
N ALA A 13 24.23 7.45 33.57
CA ALA A 13 23.60 8.14 34.70
C ALA A 13 22.24 8.75 34.35
N ASP A 14 21.98 9.01 33.07
CA ASP A 14 20.76 9.65 32.59
C ASP A 14 19.61 8.67 32.31
N LEU A 15 19.91 7.36 32.24
CA LEU A 15 18.96 6.35 31.73
C LEU A 15 17.65 6.28 32.51
N VAL A 16 17.72 6.47 33.83
CA VAL A 16 16.51 6.53 34.68
C VAL A 16 15.62 7.70 34.24
N GLY A 17 16.20 8.88 34.04
CA GLY A 17 15.48 10.08 33.60
C GLY A 17 14.90 9.92 32.19
N VAL A 18 15.67 9.34 31.27
CA VAL A 18 15.21 9.02 29.91
C VAL A 18 14.02 8.07 29.96
N ARG A 19 14.10 6.98 30.71
CA ARG A 19 12.99 6.03 30.84
C ARG A 19 11.74 6.66 31.45
N THR A 20 11.89 7.47 32.50
CA THR A 20 10.78 8.24 33.08
C THR A 20 10.14 9.18 32.05
N LEU A 21 10.94 9.81 31.20
CA LEU A 21 10.45 10.67 30.12
C LEU A 21 9.65 9.88 29.07
N PHE A 22 10.10 8.68 28.67
CA PHE A 22 9.35 7.80 27.76
C PHE A 22 8.00 7.40 28.38
N TYR A 23 7.96 7.01 29.65
CA TYR A 23 6.71 6.74 30.35
C TYR A 23 5.75 7.94 30.35
N ARG A 24 6.27 9.15 30.60
CA ARG A 24 5.46 10.38 30.60
C ARG A 24 4.96 10.78 29.21
N CYS A 25 5.72 10.47 28.16
CA CYS A 25 5.37 10.84 26.78
C CYS A 25 4.48 9.81 26.09
N TYR A 26 4.68 8.52 26.36
CA TYR A 26 4.12 7.41 25.59
C TYR A 26 3.37 6.37 26.44
N GLY A 27 3.36 6.50 27.76
CA GLY A 27 2.73 5.53 28.65
C GLY A 27 3.54 4.24 28.81
N LYS A 28 2.89 3.17 29.23
CA LYS A 28 3.49 1.83 29.36
C LYS A 28 3.38 1.00 28.08
N ASP A 29 2.46 1.39 27.20
CA ASP A 29 2.02 0.62 26.05
C ASP A 29 2.72 1.04 24.75
N TYR A 30 3.79 1.83 24.85
CA TYR A 30 4.64 2.13 23.71
C TYR A 30 5.17 0.84 23.07
N PRO A 31 5.24 0.73 21.73
CA PRO A 31 5.47 -0.54 21.03
C PRO A 31 6.94 -0.93 21.08
N TYR A 32 7.82 0.06 21.11
CA TYR A 32 9.27 -0.12 21.21
C TYR A 32 9.65 -0.35 22.67
N LYS A 33 9.43 -1.59 23.15
CA LYS A 33 9.66 -1.96 24.55
C LYS A 33 11.13 -1.83 24.96
N GLU A 34 12.04 -1.82 23.99
CA GLU A 34 13.47 -1.66 24.25
C GLU A 34 13.81 -0.33 24.95
N PHE A 35 12.99 0.72 24.80
CA PHE A 35 13.19 1.99 25.51
C PHE A 35 12.81 1.93 27.01
N TYR A 36 12.29 0.81 27.49
CA TYR A 36 12.10 0.53 28.91
C TYR A 36 13.10 -0.51 29.45
N ASP A 37 13.93 -1.09 28.57
CA ASP A 37 14.95 -2.07 28.89
C ASP A 37 16.30 -1.38 29.16
N ASP A 38 16.83 -1.59 30.37
CA ASP A 38 18.07 -0.95 30.80
C ASP A 38 19.31 -1.47 30.04
N GLU A 39 19.35 -2.76 29.68
CA GLU A 39 20.47 -3.32 28.93
C GLU A 39 20.48 -2.79 27.50
N TRP A 40 19.31 -2.72 26.87
CA TRP A 40 19.19 -2.16 25.52
C TRP A 40 19.58 -0.68 25.50
N LEU A 41 19.05 0.13 26.43
CA LEU A 41 19.37 1.55 26.54
C LEU A 41 20.88 1.76 26.76
N LYS A 42 21.50 1.00 27.66
CA LYS A 42 22.96 1.03 27.87
C LYS A 42 23.71 0.71 26.59
N ARG A 43 23.35 -0.37 25.89
CA ARG A 43 23.98 -0.74 24.61
C ARG A 43 23.83 0.36 23.57
N SER A 44 22.68 1.02 23.49
CA SER A 44 22.42 2.08 22.51
C SER A 44 23.33 3.30 22.66
N ILE A 45 23.81 3.60 23.88
CA ILE A 45 24.72 4.72 24.13
C ILE A 45 26.10 4.48 23.50
N TYR A 46 26.53 3.22 23.42
CA TYR A 46 27.88 2.84 22.99
C TYR A 46 27.95 2.39 21.52
N GLN A 47 26.84 2.43 20.79
CA GLN A 47 26.79 2.02 19.38
C GLN A 47 27.03 3.20 18.44
N ASP A 48 27.97 3.05 17.51
CA ASP A 48 28.23 4.08 16.48
C ASP A 48 27.03 4.29 15.53
N SER A 49 26.19 3.27 15.39
CA SER A 49 24.97 3.32 14.58
C SER A 49 23.81 4.07 15.26
N TYR A 50 23.98 4.56 16.48
CA TYR A 50 22.92 5.23 17.24
C TYR A 50 23.42 6.52 17.91
N LEU A 51 22.91 7.68 17.48
CA LEU A 51 23.08 8.93 18.22
C LEU A 51 21.93 9.07 19.21
N PHE A 52 22.24 9.14 20.50
CA PHE A 52 21.26 9.40 21.55
C PHE A 52 21.54 10.71 22.27
N LEU A 53 20.61 11.66 22.21
CA LEU A 53 20.71 12.98 22.84
C LEU A 53 19.64 13.17 23.92
N LEU A 54 19.98 13.97 24.92
CA LEU A 54 19.02 14.52 25.87
C LEU A 54 19.08 16.05 25.88
N ALA A 55 18.00 16.65 26.37
CA ALA A 55 17.91 18.07 26.65
C ALA A 55 17.69 18.28 28.14
N GLU A 56 18.49 19.16 28.73
CA GLU A 56 18.41 19.58 30.12
C GLU A 56 17.92 21.02 30.24
N LEU A 57 17.08 21.25 31.24
CA LEU A 57 16.67 22.58 31.66
C LEU A 57 16.68 22.63 33.19
N ASN A 58 17.46 23.54 33.76
CA ASN A 58 17.64 23.70 35.22
C ASN A 58 18.04 22.39 35.93
N GLY A 59 18.95 21.62 35.32
CA GLY A 59 19.46 20.35 35.87
C GLY A 59 18.47 19.17 35.80
N LYS A 60 17.34 19.32 35.10
CA LYS A 60 16.37 18.23 34.85
C LYS A 60 16.40 17.82 33.39
N VAL A 61 16.36 16.51 33.13
CA VAL A 61 16.12 15.96 31.79
C VAL A 61 14.68 16.26 31.39
N VAL A 62 14.49 17.03 30.32
CA VAL A 62 13.17 17.51 29.85
C VAL A 62 12.85 17.08 28.43
N GLY A 63 13.80 16.45 27.74
CA GLY A 63 13.61 15.94 26.40
C GLY A 63 14.69 14.95 26.00
N THR A 64 14.39 14.15 24.99
CA THR A 64 15.34 13.23 24.36
C THR A 64 15.03 13.10 22.86
N ALA A 65 16.05 12.76 22.09
CA ALA A 65 15.90 12.49 20.68
C ALA A 65 17.04 11.60 20.19
N SER A 66 16.77 10.81 19.15
CA SER A 66 17.81 9.97 18.55
C SER A 66 17.88 10.10 17.03
N VAL A 67 19.01 9.62 16.50
CA VAL A 67 19.19 9.31 15.08
C VAL A 67 19.74 7.89 15.00
N TYR A 68 19.03 7.01 14.30
CA TYR A 68 19.52 5.68 13.98
C TYR A 68 20.12 5.71 12.57
N PHE A 69 21.38 5.30 12.40
CA PHE A 69 22.13 5.43 11.14
C PHE A 69 22.11 4.17 10.27
N GLU A 70 21.53 3.06 10.75
CA GLU A 70 21.47 1.76 10.03
C GLU A 70 20.03 1.40 9.64
N VAL A 71 19.36 2.33 8.94
CA VAL A 71 17.96 2.16 8.50
C VAL A 71 17.86 1.57 7.09
N GLY A 72 18.81 1.92 6.23
CA GLY A 72 19.05 1.24 4.95
C GLY A 72 19.99 0.05 5.15
N ALA A 73 20.50 -0.50 4.04
CA ALA A 73 21.67 -1.37 4.11
C ALA A 73 22.88 -0.59 4.65
N TYR A 74 23.88 -1.29 5.17
CA TYR A 74 25.04 -0.70 5.88
C TYR A 74 25.75 0.43 5.11
N ALA A 75 25.75 0.39 3.77
CA ALA A 75 26.40 1.39 2.91
C ALA A 75 25.48 2.52 2.41
N ASP A 76 24.19 2.51 2.75
CA ASP A 76 23.22 3.44 2.14
C ASP A 76 23.34 4.88 2.66
N LEU A 77 23.97 5.09 3.82
CA LEU A 77 24.04 6.40 4.49
C LEU A 77 22.64 7.01 4.73
N VAL A 78 21.71 6.16 5.18
CA VAL A 78 20.32 6.49 5.47
C VAL A 78 20.10 6.50 6.98
N GLY A 79 19.54 7.58 7.52
CA GLY A 79 19.27 7.70 8.95
C GLY A 79 17.83 8.08 9.29
N GLU A 80 17.33 7.57 10.41
CA GLU A 80 16.00 7.84 10.94
C GLU A 80 16.10 8.75 12.17
N PHE A 81 15.48 9.91 12.07
CA PHE A 81 15.35 10.92 13.13
C PHE A 81 14.18 10.57 14.05
N GLY A 82 14.35 9.51 14.83
CA GLY A 82 13.29 9.00 15.71
C GLY A 82 13.26 9.60 17.12
N ARG A 83 12.23 9.17 17.86
CA ARG A 83 12.12 9.27 19.33
C ARG A 83 12.37 10.67 19.90
N LEU A 84 11.90 11.69 19.18
CA LEU A 84 11.84 13.07 19.69
C LEU A 84 10.73 13.16 20.73
N ALA A 85 11.09 12.98 22.00
CA ALA A 85 10.19 13.05 23.13
C ALA A 85 10.50 14.29 23.96
N VAL A 86 9.47 15.07 24.28
CA VAL A 86 9.58 16.27 25.13
C VAL A 86 8.56 16.14 26.23
N ASP A 87 9.02 16.33 27.46
CA ASP A 87 8.19 16.25 28.65
C ASP A 87 6.95 17.15 28.47
N PRO A 88 5.73 16.64 28.72
CA PRO A 88 4.50 17.42 28.54
C PRO A 88 4.54 18.82 29.17
N ASP A 89 5.16 18.98 30.35
CA ASP A 89 5.21 20.24 31.09
C ASP A 89 6.19 21.27 30.48
N TYR A 90 7.05 20.81 29.58
CA TYR A 90 8.12 21.58 28.94
C TYR A 90 7.90 21.77 27.43
N ARG A 91 6.77 21.30 26.89
CA ARG A 91 6.36 21.56 25.49
C ARG A 91 6.16 23.07 25.26
N GLY A 92 6.38 23.51 24.02
CA GLY A 92 6.28 24.93 23.65
C GLY A 92 7.46 25.81 24.12
N ARG A 93 8.40 25.28 24.90
CA ARG A 93 9.58 26.04 25.40
C ARG A 93 10.82 25.95 24.53
N GLY A 94 10.71 25.41 23.31
CA GLY A 94 11.84 25.28 22.37
C GLY A 94 12.69 24.01 22.50
N VAL A 95 12.42 23.12 23.48
CA VAL A 95 13.18 21.87 23.72
C VAL A 95 13.28 20.99 22.47
N GLY A 96 12.15 20.70 21.81
CA GLY A 96 12.15 19.88 20.59
C GLY A 96 12.89 20.53 19.42
N THR A 97 12.90 21.87 19.33
CA THR A 97 13.68 22.61 18.33
C THR A 97 15.18 22.49 18.61
N ALA A 98 15.60 22.60 19.87
CA ALA A 98 17.01 22.45 20.26
C ALA A 98 17.53 21.03 19.96
N LEU A 99 16.76 20.00 20.32
CA LEU A 99 17.09 18.61 20.03
C LEU A 99 17.17 18.33 18.52
N MET A 100 16.21 18.80 17.73
CA MET A 100 16.24 18.61 16.27
C MET A 100 17.46 19.31 15.63
N LYS A 101 17.76 20.54 16.05
CA LYS A 101 18.95 21.27 15.59
C LYS A 101 20.23 20.50 15.87
N ALA A 102 20.38 19.97 17.08
CA ALA A 102 21.55 19.17 17.46
C ALA A 102 21.65 17.88 16.61
N ARG A 103 20.56 17.11 16.49
CA ARG A 103 20.54 15.89 15.65
C ARG A 103 21.00 16.14 14.22
N LEU A 104 20.52 17.22 13.60
CA LEU A 104 20.90 17.57 12.24
C LEU A 104 22.37 17.94 12.11
N ALA A 105 22.92 18.68 13.07
CA ALA A 105 24.35 19.02 13.08
C ALA A 105 25.24 17.78 13.12
N PHE A 106 24.83 16.73 13.87
CA PHE A 106 25.54 15.45 13.88
C PHE A 106 25.35 14.64 12.59
N ALA A 107 24.14 14.68 12.01
CA ALA A 107 23.78 13.87 10.86
C ALA A 107 24.30 14.43 9.52
N GLU A 108 24.52 15.74 9.41
CA GLU A 108 24.81 16.46 8.15
C GLU A 108 26.00 15.87 7.36
N LYS A 109 27.03 15.37 8.05
CA LYS A 109 28.22 14.77 7.43
C LYS A 109 28.20 13.24 7.37
N ARG A 110 27.14 12.61 7.86
CA ARG A 110 27.03 11.14 8.00
C ARG A 110 25.95 10.54 7.11
N LEU A 111 24.98 11.35 6.70
CA LEU A 111 23.83 10.90 5.93
C LEU A 111 23.84 11.50 4.53
N HIS A 112 23.26 10.75 3.59
CA HIS A 112 22.79 11.23 2.30
C HIS A 112 21.26 11.36 2.29
N PHE A 113 20.57 10.52 3.07
CA PHE A 113 19.12 10.56 3.20
C PHE A 113 18.74 10.48 4.68
N GLY A 114 17.92 11.42 5.15
CA GLY A 114 17.36 11.37 6.49
C GLY A 114 15.85 11.27 6.43
N LEU A 115 15.27 10.38 7.23
CA LEU A 115 13.83 10.21 7.35
C LEU A 115 13.34 10.42 8.77
N SER A 116 12.08 10.78 8.92
CA SER A 116 11.39 10.87 10.21
C SER A 116 9.97 10.37 10.03
N GLU A 117 9.60 9.32 10.73
CA GLU A 117 8.22 8.85 10.78
C GLU A 117 7.49 9.60 11.91
N CYS A 118 6.67 10.58 11.55
CA CYS A 118 5.96 11.45 12.49
C CYS A 118 4.56 10.93 12.78
N ARG A 119 4.21 10.78 14.06
CA ARG A 119 2.87 10.38 14.50
C ARG A 119 1.78 11.33 14.00
N THR A 120 0.60 10.78 13.74
CA THR A 120 -0.62 11.53 13.38
C THR A 120 -1.55 11.78 14.55
N ALA A 121 -1.24 11.30 15.76
CA ALA A 121 -1.97 11.67 16.97
C ALA A 121 -1.89 13.18 17.29
N HIS A 122 -0.85 13.86 16.79
CA HIS A 122 -0.66 15.30 16.88
C HIS A 122 0.28 15.80 15.76
N PRO A 123 0.23 17.07 15.34
CA PRO A 123 1.07 17.58 14.25
C PRO A 123 2.44 18.10 14.72
N PHE A 124 2.80 18.00 16.01
CA PHE A 124 3.98 18.69 16.56
C PHE A 124 5.31 18.23 15.94
N ALA A 125 5.51 16.92 15.79
CA ALA A 125 6.72 16.37 15.18
C ALA A 125 6.82 16.70 13.68
N GLN A 126 5.67 16.75 12.99
CA GLN A 126 5.58 17.15 11.58
C GLN A 126 6.04 18.62 11.43
N ARG A 127 5.47 19.54 12.23
CA ARG A 127 5.85 20.97 12.22
C ARG A 127 7.33 21.22 12.56
N ILE A 128 7.87 20.47 13.53
CA ILE A 128 9.32 20.55 13.85
C ILE A 128 10.13 20.07 12.65
N SER A 129 9.77 18.94 12.05
CA SER A 129 10.48 18.38 10.89
C SER A 129 10.48 19.36 9.70
N GLU A 130 9.33 19.96 9.40
CA GLU A 130 9.17 20.98 8.35
C GLU A 130 10.02 22.22 8.59
N LYS A 131 10.06 22.72 9.83
CA LYS A 131 10.89 23.87 10.22
C LYS A 131 12.37 23.66 9.91
N PHE A 132 12.83 22.41 9.93
CA PHE A 132 14.22 22.05 9.65
C PHE A 132 14.44 21.46 8.24
N GLY A 133 13.46 21.61 7.36
CA GLY A 133 13.55 21.26 5.94
C GLY A 133 13.39 19.78 5.64
N LEU A 134 12.81 19.00 6.55
CA LEU A 134 12.23 17.71 6.19
C LEU A 134 10.86 17.94 5.57
N ARG A 135 10.53 17.14 4.56
CA ARG A 135 9.32 17.32 3.75
C ARG A 135 8.58 15.99 3.61
N PRO A 136 7.25 16.00 3.53
CA PRO A 136 6.47 14.77 3.45
C PRO A 136 6.75 14.05 2.13
N VAL A 137 7.04 12.77 2.22
CA VAL A 137 7.30 11.87 1.08
C VAL A 137 6.40 10.64 1.09
N GLY A 138 5.57 10.49 2.12
CA GLY A 138 4.61 9.42 2.23
C GLY A 138 3.73 9.49 3.47
N PHE A 139 2.71 8.64 3.49
CA PHE A 139 1.80 8.41 4.59
C PHE A 139 1.68 6.91 4.82
N LEU A 140 1.97 6.46 6.03
CA LEU A 140 2.02 5.06 6.44
C LEU A 140 0.77 4.75 7.28
N PRO A 141 -0.34 4.28 6.67
CA PRO A 141 -1.60 4.07 7.36
C PRO A 141 -1.48 2.94 8.37
N GLN A 142 -1.95 3.18 9.60
CA GLN A 142 -2.09 2.16 10.64
C GLN A 142 -0.83 1.31 10.86
N LYS A 143 0.36 1.87 10.62
CA LYS A 143 1.64 1.14 10.62
C LYS A 143 2.00 0.60 11.99
N VAL A 144 1.75 1.38 13.04
CA VAL A 144 2.21 1.06 14.41
C VAL A 144 1.03 0.71 15.29
N LEU A 145 1.13 -0.41 16.02
CA LEU A 145 0.14 -0.81 17.02
C LEU A 145 0.54 -0.29 18.40
N LEU A 146 -0.29 0.59 18.97
CA LEU A 146 -0.28 1.03 20.38
C LEU A 146 -1.50 0.40 21.08
N ASP A 147 -2.29 1.18 21.82
CA ASP A 147 -3.65 0.80 22.23
C ASP A 147 -4.57 0.59 21.01
N GLN A 148 -4.33 1.36 19.95
CA GLN A 148 -4.94 1.24 18.62
C GLN A 148 -3.87 1.44 17.55
N ARG A 149 -4.15 1.04 16.30
CA ARG A 149 -3.23 1.29 15.19
C ARG A 149 -3.17 2.77 14.87
N GLU A 150 -1.97 3.34 14.88
CA GLU A 150 -1.72 4.71 14.50
C GLU A 150 -1.03 4.79 13.14
N SER A 151 -1.37 5.87 12.42
CA SER A 151 -0.74 6.23 11.16
C SER A 151 0.47 7.15 11.40
N LEU A 152 1.39 7.15 10.45
CA LEU A 152 2.60 7.97 10.48
C LEU A 152 2.74 8.74 9.17
N VAL A 153 3.21 9.98 9.23
CA VAL A 153 3.69 10.71 8.05
C VAL A 153 5.17 10.44 7.90
N MET A 154 5.60 9.95 6.74
CA MET A 154 7.01 9.78 6.42
C MET A 154 7.55 11.09 5.86
N MET A 155 8.46 11.72 6.61
CA MET A 155 9.14 12.95 6.22
C MET A 155 10.58 12.62 5.82
N ALA A 156 11.15 13.32 4.84
CA ALA A 156 12.53 13.10 4.40
C ALA A 156 13.29 14.40 4.14
N LYS A 157 14.62 14.30 4.16
CA LYS A 157 15.56 15.35 3.79
C LYS A 157 16.78 14.72 3.10
N LEU A 158 17.23 15.32 2.02
CA LEU A 158 18.47 14.96 1.33
C LEU A 158 19.65 15.74 1.91
N PHE A 159 20.80 15.08 1.98
CA PHE A 159 22.06 15.60 2.51
C PHE A 159 23.20 15.33 1.53
N GLY A 160 24.27 16.11 1.65
CA GLY A 160 25.49 15.92 0.88
C GLY A 160 25.24 15.77 -0.64
N PRO A 161 25.90 14.82 -1.31
CA PRO A 161 25.79 14.61 -2.75
C PRO A 161 24.54 13.81 -3.18
N ALA A 162 23.59 13.51 -2.26
CA ALA A 162 22.47 12.61 -2.57
C ALA A 162 21.68 13.02 -3.80
N ARG A 163 21.53 14.34 -3.98
CA ARG A 163 20.80 14.96 -5.09
C ARG A 163 21.51 14.74 -6.43
N GLN A 164 22.83 14.89 -6.44
CA GLN A 164 23.67 14.76 -7.63
C GLN A 164 23.86 13.31 -8.04
N LEU A 165 23.85 12.40 -7.07
CA LEU A 165 24.00 10.97 -7.29
C LEU A 165 22.69 10.27 -7.66
N ARG A 166 21.55 10.97 -7.64
CA ARG A 166 20.26 10.38 -7.96
C ARG A 166 20.26 9.87 -9.40
N ALA A 167 19.90 8.61 -9.61
CA ALA A 167 19.66 8.07 -10.94
C ALA A 167 18.41 8.71 -11.56
N ASN A 168 18.49 9.11 -12.83
CA ASN A 168 17.39 9.78 -13.51
C ASN A 168 16.38 8.80 -14.11
N ASN A 169 15.20 9.31 -14.48
CA ASN A 169 14.15 8.62 -15.22
C ASN A 169 13.60 7.34 -14.54
N PRO A 170 13.13 7.40 -13.28
CA PRO A 170 12.42 6.28 -12.68
C PRO A 170 11.20 5.89 -13.53
N ARG A 171 10.93 4.58 -13.61
CA ARG A 171 9.85 4.00 -14.43
C ARG A 171 8.79 3.43 -13.50
N VAL A 172 7.69 4.15 -13.38
CA VAL A 172 6.68 3.89 -12.35
C VAL A 172 5.33 3.54 -12.95
N ILE A 173 4.58 2.68 -12.25
CA ILE A 173 3.17 2.44 -12.61
C ILE A 173 2.29 3.67 -12.31
N PRO A 174 1.14 3.83 -12.97
CA PRO A 174 0.24 4.96 -12.76
C PRO A 174 -0.13 5.21 -11.30
N GLU A 175 -0.33 4.13 -10.51
CA GLU A 175 -0.68 4.21 -9.09
C GLU A 175 0.40 4.87 -8.22
N VAL A 176 1.65 4.90 -8.68
CA VAL A 176 2.79 5.52 -7.99
C VAL A 176 3.02 6.95 -8.46
N TYR A 177 2.65 7.27 -9.70
CA TYR A 177 3.09 8.47 -10.41
C TYR A 177 2.84 9.77 -9.63
N LEU A 178 1.59 10.00 -9.18
CA LEU A 178 1.23 11.23 -8.46
C LEU A 178 1.93 11.35 -7.10
N LEU A 179 2.07 10.24 -6.38
CA LEU A 179 2.79 10.23 -5.10
C LEU A 179 4.29 10.50 -5.31
N GLY A 180 4.89 9.91 -6.34
CA GLY A 180 6.28 10.13 -6.70
C GLY A 180 6.55 11.57 -7.12
N GLN A 181 5.70 12.13 -7.97
CA GLN A 181 5.79 13.52 -8.40
C GLN A 181 5.76 14.46 -7.19
N LEU A 182 4.77 14.29 -6.31
CA LEU A 182 4.63 15.11 -5.11
C LEU A 182 5.85 14.98 -4.18
N ALA A 183 6.39 13.77 -3.99
CA ALA A 183 7.57 13.54 -3.16
C ALA A 183 8.84 14.19 -3.72
N LEU A 184 9.03 14.14 -5.06
CA LEU A 184 10.13 14.82 -5.75
C LEU A 184 10.01 16.34 -5.59
N GLU A 185 8.84 16.90 -5.90
CA GLU A 185 8.55 18.33 -5.76
C GLU A 185 8.75 18.81 -4.32
N ASN A 186 8.29 18.04 -3.33
CA ASN A 186 8.48 18.34 -1.91
C ASN A 186 9.95 18.43 -1.51
N LEU A 187 10.83 17.62 -2.12
CA LEU A 187 12.28 17.67 -1.94
C LEU A 187 12.99 18.64 -2.92
N GLY A 188 12.20 19.39 -3.69
CA GLY A 188 12.62 20.37 -4.70
C GLY A 188 13.26 19.76 -5.95
N LEU A 189 13.16 18.44 -6.13
CA LEU A 189 13.68 17.73 -7.30
C LEU A 189 12.75 17.98 -8.50
N GLU A 190 13.32 17.96 -9.70
CA GLU A 190 12.54 17.96 -10.93
C GLU A 190 11.85 16.60 -11.08
N SER A 191 10.60 16.59 -11.54
CA SER A 191 9.89 15.35 -11.82
C SER A 191 10.32 14.82 -13.20
N ASP A 192 11.10 13.74 -13.17
CA ASP A 192 11.57 13.00 -14.34
C ASP A 192 10.93 11.60 -14.43
N LEU A 193 9.81 11.38 -13.74
CA LEU A 193 9.11 10.09 -13.71
C LEU A 193 8.54 9.73 -15.08
N ILE A 194 8.74 8.48 -15.48
CA ILE A 194 8.11 7.89 -16.66
C ILE A 194 6.97 6.98 -16.20
N ALA A 195 5.73 7.37 -16.49
CA ALA A 195 4.56 6.52 -16.29
C ALA A 195 4.58 5.36 -17.30
N VAL A 196 4.47 4.13 -16.81
CA VAL A 196 4.41 2.91 -17.62
C VAL A 196 3.03 2.27 -17.45
N GLU A 197 2.13 2.53 -18.40
CA GLU A 197 0.75 2.03 -18.35
C GLU A 197 0.65 0.54 -18.69
N ASP A 198 1.33 0.10 -19.75
CA ASP A 198 1.26 -1.27 -20.26
C ASP A 198 2.45 -2.10 -19.77
N VAL A 199 2.43 -2.45 -18.49
CA VAL A 199 3.38 -3.38 -17.87
C VAL A 199 2.62 -4.52 -17.21
N ASP A 200 3.02 -5.75 -17.52
CA ASP A 200 2.56 -6.93 -16.80
C ASP A 200 3.37 -7.12 -15.52
N GLY A 201 2.71 -7.63 -14.48
CA GLY A 201 3.41 -8.12 -13.29
C GLY A 201 4.12 -9.43 -13.58
N TYR A 202 4.92 -9.88 -12.62
CA TYR A 202 5.55 -11.18 -12.67
C TYR A 202 4.51 -12.29 -12.82
N PRO A 203 4.77 -13.29 -13.69
CA PRO A 203 3.92 -14.45 -13.77
C PRO A 203 3.91 -15.18 -12.43
N ILE A 204 2.76 -15.70 -12.02
CA ILE A 204 2.66 -16.53 -10.82
C ILE A 204 2.97 -17.96 -11.26
N GLY A 205 4.23 -18.37 -11.15
CA GLY A 205 4.63 -19.69 -11.63
C GLY A 205 3.97 -20.83 -10.83
N THR A 206 3.86 -21.98 -11.48
CA THR A 206 3.24 -23.20 -10.95
C THR A 206 4.29 -24.31 -10.82
N GLY A 207 4.01 -25.33 -10.01
CA GLY A 207 4.95 -26.44 -9.79
C GLY A 207 6.08 -26.14 -8.81
N PHE A 208 5.96 -25.05 -8.04
CA PHE A 208 6.85 -24.73 -6.93
C PHE A 208 6.27 -25.17 -5.59
N GLU A 209 7.17 -25.54 -4.68
CA GLU A 209 6.88 -25.75 -3.27
C GLU A 209 7.50 -24.61 -2.45
N VAL A 210 6.86 -24.23 -1.34
CA VAL A 210 7.38 -23.21 -0.42
C VAL A 210 7.53 -23.78 0.99
N GLU A 211 8.65 -23.48 1.64
CA GLU A 211 8.94 -23.84 3.03
C GLU A 211 9.70 -22.72 3.75
N GLU A 212 9.75 -22.74 5.08
CA GLU A 212 10.65 -21.85 5.83
C GLU A 212 12.11 -22.30 5.64
N LEU A 213 13.03 -21.34 5.67
CA LEU A 213 14.46 -21.59 5.58
C LEU A 213 14.96 -22.51 6.71
N THR A 214 15.70 -23.54 6.31
CA THR A 214 16.49 -24.41 7.19
C THR A 214 18.00 -24.17 6.97
N GLU A 215 18.84 -24.56 7.94
CA GLU A 215 20.30 -24.29 7.88
C GLU A 215 21.00 -24.90 6.66
N ASP A 216 20.54 -26.07 6.19
CA ASP A 216 21.11 -26.79 5.04
C ASP A 216 20.89 -26.07 3.69
N VAL A 217 19.91 -25.17 3.63
CA VAL A 217 19.53 -24.39 2.43
C VAL A 217 20.40 -23.15 2.26
N LEU A 218 20.98 -22.62 3.34
CA LEU A 218 21.70 -21.34 3.34
C LEU A 218 22.83 -21.27 2.29
N PRO A 219 23.74 -22.27 2.16
CA PRO A 219 24.84 -22.17 1.21
C PRO A 219 24.37 -22.05 -0.25
N HIS A 220 23.19 -22.59 -0.58
CA HIS A 220 22.61 -22.51 -1.91
C HIS A 220 22.06 -21.10 -2.18
N LEU A 221 21.34 -20.52 -1.23
CA LEU A 221 20.81 -19.16 -1.38
C LEU A 221 21.93 -18.11 -1.43
N LEU A 222 22.98 -18.24 -0.62
CA LEU A 222 24.15 -17.36 -0.67
C LEU A 222 24.84 -17.39 -2.05
N ARG A 223 24.83 -18.54 -2.75
CA ARG A 223 25.35 -18.65 -4.12
C ARG A 223 24.49 -17.92 -5.14
N ILE A 224 23.17 -17.86 -4.93
CA ILE A 224 22.25 -17.11 -5.78
C ILE A 224 22.47 -15.62 -5.53
N GLU A 225 22.38 -15.19 -4.27
CA GLU A 225 22.53 -13.80 -3.82
C GLU A 225 23.84 -13.17 -4.34
N ARG A 226 24.98 -13.83 -4.15
CA ARG A 226 26.31 -13.23 -4.40
C ARG A 226 26.78 -13.28 -5.86
N GLY A 227 26.13 -14.03 -6.73
CA GLY A 227 26.70 -14.29 -8.07
C GLY A 227 25.71 -14.56 -9.19
N ARG A 228 24.40 -14.54 -8.91
CA ARG A 228 23.36 -14.86 -9.91
C ARG A 228 22.16 -13.93 -9.89
N LEU A 229 22.04 -13.04 -8.90
CA LEU A 229 21.06 -11.97 -8.93
C LEU A 229 21.35 -11.05 -10.11
N SER A 230 20.43 -11.02 -11.08
CA SER A 230 20.53 -10.15 -12.24
C SER A 230 20.17 -8.71 -11.90
N ARG A 231 19.23 -8.52 -10.96
CA ARG A 231 18.70 -7.22 -10.53
C ARG A 231 18.24 -7.28 -9.08
N ARG A 232 18.44 -6.18 -8.36
CA ARG A 232 17.89 -6.03 -7.00
C ARG A 232 16.54 -5.31 -7.07
N HIS A 233 15.47 -6.03 -6.72
CA HIS A 233 14.11 -5.50 -6.77
C HIS A 233 13.65 -4.94 -5.42
N VAL A 234 14.10 -5.54 -4.33
CA VAL A 234 13.69 -5.25 -2.95
C VAL A 234 14.86 -4.70 -2.14
N PHE A 235 14.57 -3.67 -1.34
CA PHE A 235 15.55 -2.97 -0.52
C PHE A 235 15.15 -2.99 0.95
N GLY A 236 15.76 -3.89 1.70
CA GLY A 236 15.72 -3.93 3.16
C GLY A 236 17.02 -3.51 3.81
N ASN A 237 16.97 -3.41 5.14
CA ASN A 237 18.10 -3.10 5.99
C ASN A 237 18.98 -4.32 6.33
N LEU A 238 18.53 -5.52 5.96
CA LEU A 238 19.22 -6.79 6.20
C LEU A 238 19.32 -7.57 4.89
N GLN A 239 20.35 -8.41 4.79
CA GLN A 239 20.60 -9.29 3.65
C GLN A 239 21.07 -10.65 4.17
N LEU A 240 20.80 -11.70 3.40
CA LEU A 240 21.19 -13.05 3.77
C LEU A 240 22.70 -13.17 4.02
N SER A 241 23.50 -12.47 3.21
CA SER A 241 24.96 -12.43 3.31
C SER A 241 25.50 -11.88 4.62
N TYR A 242 24.70 -11.20 5.44
CA TYR A 242 25.13 -10.68 6.75
C TYR A 242 25.22 -11.79 7.81
N GLY A 243 24.64 -12.97 7.55
CA GLY A 243 24.77 -14.17 8.38
C GLY A 243 23.57 -14.46 9.27
N LEU A 244 23.35 -15.76 9.52
CA LEU A 244 22.19 -16.29 10.24
C LEU A 244 22.00 -15.69 11.64
N PHE A 245 23.07 -15.57 12.43
CA PHE A 245 22.98 -15.05 13.80
C PHE A 245 22.41 -13.62 13.85
N LEU A 246 22.77 -12.77 12.88
CA LEU A 246 22.24 -11.41 12.81
C LEU A 246 20.77 -11.41 12.39
N LEU A 247 20.41 -12.27 11.44
CA LEU A 247 19.03 -12.42 10.96
C LEU A 247 18.12 -12.91 12.08
N GLU A 248 18.54 -13.94 12.83
CA GLU A 248 17.82 -14.46 13.99
C GLU A 248 17.67 -13.41 15.09
N ALA A 249 18.74 -12.68 15.43
CA ALA A 249 18.70 -11.61 16.42
C ALA A 249 17.76 -10.45 16.02
N ARG A 250 17.35 -10.36 14.76
CA ARG A 250 16.41 -9.37 14.22
C ARG A 250 15.04 -9.94 13.90
N ASN A 251 14.71 -11.15 14.39
CA ASN A 251 13.45 -11.86 14.08
C ASN A 251 13.19 -11.95 12.56
N SER A 252 14.25 -12.18 11.79
CA SER A 252 14.14 -12.38 10.34
C SER A 252 13.80 -13.84 10.04
N ARG A 253 13.02 -14.03 8.98
CA ARG A 253 12.57 -15.31 8.45
C ARG A 253 12.68 -15.28 6.92
N TYR A 254 12.77 -16.44 6.31
CA TYR A 254 12.83 -16.60 4.87
C TYR A 254 11.86 -17.70 4.44
N LEU A 255 11.06 -17.44 3.41
CA LEU A 255 10.37 -18.49 2.67
C LEU A 255 11.20 -18.85 1.45
N VAL A 256 11.38 -20.15 1.19
CA VAL A 256 12.25 -20.70 0.16
C VAL A 256 11.40 -21.43 -0.88
N ALA A 257 11.60 -21.11 -2.15
CA ALA A 257 10.95 -21.78 -3.27
C ALA A 257 11.80 -22.94 -3.80
N ARG A 258 11.15 -24.09 -4.03
CA ARG A 258 11.76 -25.27 -4.65
C ARG A 258 11.04 -25.69 -5.94
N GLU A 259 11.83 -26.14 -6.92
CA GLU A 259 11.37 -26.76 -8.16
C GLU A 259 12.09 -28.10 -8.33
N GLY A 260 11.35 -29.22 -8.29
CA GLY A 260 11.95 -30.56 -8.39
C GLY A 260 13.06 -30.82 -7.35
N GLY A 261 12.87 -30.34 -6.12
CA GLY A 261 13.82 -30.45 -5.01
C GLY A 261 14.97 -29.43 -5.01
N LYS A 262 15.15 -28.66 -6.09
CA LYS A 262 16.20 -27.63 -6.19
C LYS A 262 15.69 -26.29 -5.67
N ILE A 263 16.53 -25.57 -4.94
CA ILE A 263 16.25 -24.21 -4.49
C ILE A 263 16.37 -23.25 -5.67
N VAL A 264 15.29 -22.51 -5.93
CA VAL A 264 15.18 -21.57 -7.07
C VAL A 264 15.03 -20.12 -6.64
N GLY A 265 14.71 -19.87 -5.37
CA GLY A 265 14.65 -18.53 -4.80
C GLY A 265 14.24 -18.52 -3.33
N ALA A 266 14.23 -17.34 -2.71
CA ALA A 266 13.70 -17.09 -1.39
C ALA A 266 13.25 -15.64 -1.20
N ILE A 267 12.32 -15.41 -0.28
CA ILE A 267 11.90 -14.07 0.15
C ILE A 267 12.13 -13.92 1.66
N GLY A 268 12.91 -12.92 2.03
CA GLY A 268 13.28 -12.61 3.41
C GLY A 268 12.42 -11.49 3.99
N PHE A 269 12.04 -11.61 5.26
CA PHE A 269 11.26 -10.58 5.96
C PHE A 269 11.54 -10.59 7.47
N THR A 270 11.33 -9.45 8.13
CA THR A 270 11.29 -9.36 9.59
C THR A 270 9.86 -9.46 10.09
N LEU A 271 9.66 -10.16 11.20
CA LEU A 271 8.36 -10.32 11.84
C LEU A 271 8.32 -9.60 13.19
N ASP A 272 7.39 -8.66 13.33
CA ASP A 272 7.05 -8.05 14.61
C ASP A 272 5.77 -8.69 15.15
N TYR A 273 5.94 -9.60 16.11
CA TYR A 273 4.83 -10.32 16.74
C TYR A 273 3.93 -9.40 17.59
N ILE A 274 4.48 -8.32 18.15
CA ILE A 274 3.73 -7.38 18.98
C ILE A 274 2.91 -6.47 18.08
N GLY A 275 3.56 -5.82 17.12
CA GLY A 275 2.89 -4.95 16.14
C GLY A 275 2.13 -5.69 15.04
N ARG A 276 2.14 -7.03 15.04
CA ARG A 276 1.54 -7.92 14.03
C ARG A 276 1.86 -7.46 12.62
N SER A 277 3.12 -7.13 12.38
CA SER A 277 3.58 -6.54 11.13
C SER A 277 4.73 -7.33 10.53
N ILE A 278 4.74 -7.37 9.20
CA ILE A 278 5.81 -7.97 8.40
C ILE A 278 6.43 -6.88 7.53
N LYS A 279 7.76 -6.86 7.49
CA LYS A 279 8.52 -6.01 6.58
C LYS A 279 9.45 -6.88 5.74
N VAL A 280 9.27 -6.85 4.42
CA VAL A 280 10.13 -7.57 3.49
C VAL A 280 11.50 -6.89 3.46
N ILE A 281 12.56 -7.70 3.61
CA ILE A 281 13.94 -7.22 3.60
C ILE A 281 14.68 -7.56 2.31
N GLU A 282 14.30 -8.66 1.65
CA GLU A 282 15.04 -9.16 0.50
C GLU A 282 14.19 -10.09 -0.35
N LEU A 283 14.46 -10.11 -1.66
CA LEU A 283 13.95 -11.10 -2.60
C LEU A 283 15.14 -11.64 -3.39
N ILE A 284 15.31 -12.96 -3.33
CA ILE A 284 16.39 -13.71 -3.98
C ILE A 284 15.72 -14.61 -5.02
N ASP A 285 15.89 -14.31 -6.29
CA ASP A 285 15.27 -15.10 -7.36
C ASP A 285 16.18 -15.21 -8.59
N LEU A 286 15.93 -16.25 -9.38
CA LEU A 286 16.62 -16.51 -10.64
C LEU A 286 15.75 -16.22 -11.87
N ARG A 287 14.43 -16.09 -11.66
CA ARG A 287 13.40 -15.96 -12.70
C ARG A 287 12.18 -15.22 -12.13
N ASP A 288 11.53 -14.43 -12.98
CA ASP A 288 10.35 -13.65 -12.61
C ASP A 288 9.18 -14.52 -12.11
N ASP A 289 9.02 -15.74 -12.65
CA ASP A 289 7.95 -16.66 -12.23
C ASP A 289 8.11 -17.15 -10.77
N VAL A 290 9.36 -17.27 -10.31
CA VAL A 290 9.70 -17.57 -8.91
C VAL A 290 9.44 -16.36 -8.03
N ALA A 291 9.79 -15.15 -8.47
CA ALA A 291 9.51 -13.91 -7.74
C ALA A 291 7.99 -13.70 -7.54
N GLY A 292 7.20 -13.88 -8.60
CA GLY A 292 5.74 -13.82 -8.54
C GLY A 292 5.13 -14.86 -7.60
N PHE A 293 5.64 -16.10 -7.64
CA PHE A 293 5.25 -17.16 -6.69
C PHE A 293 5.57 -16.78 -5.23
N LEU A 294 6.82 -16.38 -4.93
CA LEU A 294 7.24 -16.05 -3.57
C LEU A 294 6.46 -14.86 -2.97
N LEU A 295 6.18 -13.82 -3.76
CA LEU A 295 5.38 -12.68 -3.32
C LEU A 295 3.94 -13.10 -2.98
N LYS A 296 3.33 -13.95 -3.81
CA LYS A 296 1.99 -14.51 -3.55
C LYS A 296 1.98 -15.39 -2.30
N GLU A 297 2.97 -16.25 -2.15
CA GLU A 297 3.07 -17.14 -0.99
C GLU A 297 3.31 -16.36 0.29
N LEU A 298 4.14 -15.31 0.27
CA LEU A 298 4.31 -14.44 1.43
C LEU A 298 3.00 -13.74 1.80
N ASP A 299 2.22 -13.24 0.83
CA ASP A 299 0.89 -12.65 1.09
C ASP A 299 -0.05 -13.66 1.77
N ARG A 300 -0.07 -14.92 1.29
CA ARG A 300 -0.85 -15.99 1.91
C ARG A 300 -0.38 -16.27 3.33
N TRP A 301 0.92 -16.47 3.54
CA TRP A 301 1.49 -16.78 4.85
C TRP A 301 1.33 -15.65 5.85
N ALA A 302 1.48 -14.40 5.43
CA ALA A 302 1.24 -13.22 6.25
C ALA A 302 -0.18 -13.28 6.85
N ARG A 303 -1.19 -13.55 6.02
CA ARG A 303 -2.59 -13.64 6.45
C ARG A 303 -2.90 -14.91 7.24
N GLU A 304 -2.47 -16.07 6.76
CA GLU A 304 -2.96 -17.36 7.23
C GLU A 304 -2.11 -17.97 8.33
N VAL A 305 -0.78 -17.81 8.26
CA VAL A 305 0.17 -18.40 9.18
C VAL A 305 0.54 -17.41 10.28
N TYR A 306 1.06 -16.24 9.91
CA TYR A 306 1.56 -15.26 10.88
C TYR A 306 0.47 -14.35 11.44
N LYS A 307 -0.73 -14.37 10.86
CA LYS A 307 -1.85 -13.49 11.25
C LYS A 307 -1.43 -12.02 11.32
N ALA A 308 -0.59 -11.60 10.38
CA ALA A 308 -0.18 -10.22 10.23
C ALA A 308 -1.38 -9.35 9.87
N GLU A 309 -1.36 -8.13 10.36
CA GLU A 309 -2.37 -7.11 10.06
C GLU A 309 -1.81 -6.05 9.10
N TYR A 310 -0.48 -5.96 9.01
CA TYR A 310 0.25 -5.01 8.16
C TYR A 310 1.42 -5.70 7.47
N LEU A 311 1.55 -5.53 6.16
CA LEU A 311 2.69 -6.01 5.37
C LEU A 311 3.26 -4.87 4.54
N GLU A 312 4.58 -4.65 4.64
CA GLU A 312 5.29 -3.58 3.94
C GLU A 312 6.47 -4.14 3.15
N ILE A 313 6.69 -3.57 1.96
CA ILE A 313 7.83 -3.87 1.09
C ILE A 313 8.36 -2.57 0.48
N THR A 314 9.68 -2.46 0.35
CA THR A 314 10.31 -1.31 -0.31
C THR A 314 11.00 -1.81 -1.58
N VAL A 315 10.57 -1.28 -2.73
CA VAL A 315 11.01 -1.74 -4.05
C VAL A 315 11.64 -0.61 -4.87
N SER A 316 12.35 -1.00 -5.93
CA SER A 316 12.91 -0.05 -6.91
C SER A 316 11.84 0.74 -7.64
N ALA A 317 12.06 2.05 -7.79
CA ALA A 317 11.26 2.90 -8.65
C ALA A 317 11.57 2.74 -10.16
N TYR A 318 12.57 1.94 -10.52
CA TYR A 318 12.99 1.73 -11.92
C TYR A 318 12.42 0.46 -12.54
N TRP A 319 11.85 -0.43 -11.70
CA TRP A 319 11.34 -1.74 -12.08
C TRP A 319 9.81 -1.77 -11.98
N PRO A 320 9.08 -1.43 -13.06
CA PRO A 320 7.62 -1.30 -13.01
C PRO A 320 6.87 -2.65 -12.91
N ASP A 321 7.52 -3.75 -13.30
CA ASP A 321 7.04 -5.13 -13.18
C ASP A 321 6.77 -5.57 -11.73
N ILE A 322 7.71 -5.36 -10.80
CA ILE A 322 7.48 -5.64 -9.37
C ILE A 322 6.42 -4.71 -8.77
N GLN A 323 6.41 -3.44 -9.18
CA GLN A 323 5.40 -2.48 -8.72
C GLN A 323 3.99 -2.95 -9.14
N ARG A 324 3.83 -3.36 -10.40
CA ARG A 324 2.58 -3.93 -10.91
C ARG A 324 2.20 -5.22 -10.21
N THR A 325 3.16 -6.11 -9.96
CA THR A 325 2.95 -7.36 -9.21
C THR A 325 2.36 -7.09 -7.83
N LEU A 326 2.96 -6.15 -7.09
CA LEU A 326 2.49 -5.75 -5.77
C LEU A 326 1.11 -5.08 -5.84
N SER A 327 0.88 -4.20 -6.81
CA SER A 327 -0.44 -3.57 -7.05
C SER A 327 -1.53 -4.63 -7.30
N ASN A 328 -1.23 -5.67 -8.08
CA ASN A 328 -2.13 -6.79 -8.36
C ASN A 328 -2.39 -7.65 -7.11
N LEU A 329 -1.39 -7.78 -6.23
CA LEU A 329 -1.54 -8.43 -4.93
C LEU A 329 -2.24 -7.53 -3.88
N GLY A 330 -2.71 -6.34 -4.26
CA GLY A 330 -3.47 -5.45 -3.39
C GLY A 330 -2.63 -4.55 -2.50
N PHE A 331 -1.33 -4.40 -2.77
CA PHE A 331 -0.51 -3.39 -2.12
C PHE A 331 -0.81 -2.00 -2.70
N VAL A 332 -0.64 -0.98 -1.86
CA VAL A 332 -0.80 0.43 -2.21
C VAL A 332 0.55 1.15 -2.01
N PRO A 333 0.98 2.02 -2.92
CA PRO A 333 2.10 2.92 -2.69
C PRO A 333 1.82 3.84 -1.50
N VAL A 334 2.68 3.81 -0.48
CA VAL A 334 2.53 4.59 0.76
C VAL A 334 3.63 5.63 0.95
N ALA A 335 4.77 5.47 0.29
CA ALA A 335 5.81 6.51 0.24
C ALA A 335 6.65 6.37 -1.03
N TYR A 336 7.15 7.49 -1.53
CA TYR A 336 8.16 7.54 -2.59
C TYR A 336 9.41 8.22 -2.04
N CYS A 337 10.55 7.52 -2.03
CA CYS A 337 11.79 8.00 -1.39
C CYS A 337 12.88 8.21 -2.44
N PRO A 338 13.11 9.46 -2.88
CA PRO A 338 14.14 9.76 -3.86
C PRO A 338 15.54 9.56 -3.29
N SER A 339 16.48 9.04 -4.09
CA SER A 339 17.88 8.83 -3.68
C SER A 339 18.02 8.00 -2.39
N PHE A 340 17.15 7.04 -2.15
CA PHE A 340 17.09 6.31 -0.88
C PHE A 340 18.23 5.30 -0.76
N VAL A 341 18.46 4.47 -1.78
CA VAL A 341 19.43 3.38 -1.75
C VAL A 341 20.70 3.78 -2.48
N PHE A 342 21.86 3.47 -1.93
CA PHE A 342 23.12 3.55 -2.65
C PHE A 342 23.36 2.24 -3.39
N HIS A 343 23.42 2.31 -4.72
CA HIS A 343 23.65 1.14 -5.56
C HIS A 343 24.77 1.44 -6.54
N GLU A 344 25.88 0.72 -6.37
CA GLU A 344 27.11 0.91 -7.14
C GLU A 344 27.65 2.34 -7.07
N VAL A 345 27.36 3.17 -8.07
CA VAL A 345 27.86 4.54 -8.21
C VAL A 345 26.74 5.59 -8.14
N GLU A 346 25.49 5.16 -8.04
CA GLU A 346 24.31 6.03 -8.06
C GLU A 346 23.42 5.79 -6.83
N ARG A 347 22.41 6.65 -6.69
CA ARG A 347 21.36 6.52 -5.69
C ARG A 347 20.02 6.28 -6.36
N LEU A 348 19.41 5.16 -6.03
CA LEU A 348 18.12 4.76 -6.57
C LEU A 348 16.98 5.35 -5.73
N ASP A 349 15.99 5.86 -6.43
CA ASP A 349 14.66 6.08 -5.91
C ASP A 349 13.98 4.75 -5.54
N THR A 350 13.18 4.78 -4.48
CA THR A 350 12.43 3.61 -4.01
C THR A 350 10.98 3.94 -3.72
N ILE A 351 10.14 2.92 -3.79
CA ILE A 351 8.72 2.99 -3.48
C ILE A 351 8.48 2.07 -2.30
N LYS A 352 7.91 2.61 -1.23
CA LYS A 352 7.37 1.81 -0.14
C LYS A 352 5.92 1.50 -0.47
N MET A 353 5.57 0.23 -0.51
CA MET A 353 4.21 -0.25 -0.71
C MET A 353 3.76 -1.04 0.51
N ALA A 354 2.49 -0.90 0.87
CA ALA A 354 1.92 -1.60 2.01
C ALA A 354 0.56 -2.23 1.70
N LYS A 355 0.25 -3.29 2.43
CA LYS A 355 -1.05 -3.96 2.42
C LYS A 355 -1.56 -4.07 3.86
N LEU A 356 -2.84 -3.77 4.04
CA LEU A 356 -3.55 -3.92 5.30
C LEU A 356 -4.43 -5.18 5.23
N TYR A 357 -4.37 -6.00 6.27
CA TYR A 357 -5.29 -7.13 6.47
C TYR A 357 -6.39 -6.82 7.48
N VAL A 358 -6.45 -5.55 7.92
CA VAL A 358 -7.48 -5.00 8.79
C VAL A 358 -8.20 -3.86 8.05
N PRO A 359 -9.44 -3.52 8.43
CA PRO A 359 -10.13 -2.36 7.87
C PRO A 359 -9.30 -1.08 8.02
N LEU A 360 -9.32 -0.27 6.96
CA LEU A 360 -8.70 1.04 6.97
C LEU A 360 -9.44 1.95 7.96
N ASP A 361 -8.71 2.49 8.93
CA ASP A 361 -9.16 3.46 9.93
C ASP A 361 -8.15 4.60 10.00
N ILE A 362 -8.50 5.72 9.35
CA ILE A 362 -7.66 6.92 9.23
C ILE A 362 -8.47 8.20 9.39
N ASP A 363 -9.66 8.12 10.00
CA ASP A 363 -10.57 9.27 10.12
C ASP A 363 -10.02 10.33 11.10
N ASN A 364 -9.25 9.90 12.10
CA ASN A 364 -8.73 10.74 13.18
C ASN A 364 -7.23 10.99 13.03
N VAL A 365 -6.82 11.67 11.95
CA VAL A 365 -5.41 12.07 11.72
C VAL A 365 -5.19 13.57 11.87
N ALA A 366 -4.25 13.95 12.72
CA ALA A 366 -3.79 15.33 12.86
C ALA A 366 -2.59 15.58 11.94
N LEU A 367 -2.84 16.35 10.87
CA LEU A 367 -1.87 16.62 9.80
C LEU A 367 -1.58 18.12 9.67
N THR A 368 -0.36 18.45 9.26
CA THR A 368 -0.02 19.76 8.67
C THR A 368 -0.56 19.87 7.25
N ASP A 369 -0.63 21.08 6.70
CA ASP A 369 -1.08 21.30 5.32
C ASP A 369 -0.18 20.56 4.31
N ALA A 370 1.14 20.58 4.53
CA ALA A 370 2.10 19.86 3.70
C ALA A 370 1.86 18.34 3.74
N SER A 371 1.56 17.79 4.92
CA SER A 371 1.34 16.35 5.09
C SER A 371 -0.02 15.88 4.56
N ARG A 372 -0.99 16.79 4.41
CA ARG A 372 -2.33 16.46 3.90
C ARG A 372 -2.30 15.99 2.45
N ALA A 373 -1.46 16.57 1.61
CA ALA A 373 -1.39 16.21 0.19
C ALA A 373 -0.97 14.73 -0.01
N VAL A 374 0.06 14.26 0.70
CA VAL A 374 0.47 12.84 0.63
C VAL A 374 -0.57 11.92 1.24
N PHE A 375 -1.26 12.35 2.30
CA PHE A 375 -2.34 11.59 2.93
C PHE A 375 -3.49 11.32 1.96
N GLU A 376 -3.98 12.33 1.25
CA GLU A 376 -5.12 12.17 0.34
C GLU A 376 -4.81 11.20 -0.81
N LEU A 377 -3.59 11.24 -1.36
CA LEU A 377 -3.16 10.30 -2.41
C LEU A 377 -3.13 8.86 -1.90
N VAL A 378 -2.55 8.62 -0.72
CA VAL A 378 -2.48 7.28 -0.12
C VAL A 378 -3.87 6.79 0.27
N ARG A 379 -4.71 7.65 0.86
CA ARG A 379 -6.11 7.33 1.20
C ARG A 379 -6.87 6.88 -0.05
N ALA A 380 -6.79 7.64 -1.13
CA ALA A 380 -7.44 7.31 -2.40
C ALA A 380 -7.00 5.93 -2.92
N GLY A 381 -5.69 5.61 -2.86
CA GLY A 381 -5.17 4.31 -3.27
C GLY A 381 -5.74 3.13 -2.45
N PHE A 382 -5.88 3.28 -1.13
CA PHE A 382 -6.53 2.24 -0.31
C PHE A 382 -8.03 2.12 -0.56
N GLU A 383 -8.73 3.24 -0.75
CA GLU A 383 -10.15 3.25 -1.10
C GLU A 383 -10.39 2.56 -2.45
N GLU A 384 -9.56 2.83 -3.45
CA GLU A 384 -9.59 2.18 -4.77
C GLU A 384 -9.37 0.67 -4.65
N LYS A 385 -8.35 0.21 -3.90
CA LYS A 385 -8.12 -1.23 -3.70
C LYS A 385 -9.27 -1.90 -2.97
N ARG A 386 -9.83 -1.26 -1.93
CA ARG A 386 -10.99 -1.78 -1.21
C ARG A 386 -12.20 -1.93 -2.14
N LEU A 387 -12.46 -0.92 -2.97
CA LEU A 387 -13.53 -0.96 -3.96
C LEU A 387 -13.28 -2.08 -4.98
N GLY A 388 -12.06 -2.23 -5.49
CA GLY A 388 -11.68 -3.31 -6.39
C GLY A 388 -11.93 -4.71 -5.81
N ILE A 389 -11.64 -4.93 -4.51
CA ILE A 389 -11.94 -6.20 -3.83
C ILE A 389 -13.45 -6.45 -3.79
N ILE A 390 -14.22 -5.46 -3.32
CA ILE A 390 -15.68 -5.58 -3.23
C ILE A 390 -16.29 -5.86 -4.62
N VAL A 391 -15.83 -5.14 -5.64
CA VAL A 391 -16.25 -5.34 -7.03
C VAL A 391 -15.87 -6.76 -7.48
N ASN A 392 -14.64 -7.23 -7.27
CA ASN A 392 -14.22 -8.57 -7.67
C ASN A 392 -15.05 -9.66 -6.97
N GLU A 393 -15.27 -9.55 -5.66
CA GLU A 393 -16.13 -10.48 -4.89
C GLU A 393 -17.56 -10.49 -5.40
N THR A 394 -18.15 -9.31 -5.65
CA THR A 394 -19.52 -9.22 -6.16
C THR A 394 -19.62 -9.79 -7.58
N THR A 395 -18.69 -9.42 -8.46
CA THR A 395 -18.68 -9.84 -9.87
C THR A 395 -18.44 -11.34 -10.04
N ARG A 396 -17.68 -11.98 -9.14
CA ARG A 396 -17.46 -13.44 -9.14
C ARG A 396 -18.74 -14.27 -9.15
N HIS A 397 -19.82 -13.76 -8.55
CA HIS A 397 -21.10 -14.46 -8.45
C HIS A 397 -22.08 -14.12 -9.57
N MET A 398 -21.77 -13.15 -10.43
CA MET A 398 -22.67 -12.67 -11.47
C MET A 398 -22.58 -13.50 -12.74
N ALA A 399 -23.74 -13.80 -13.35
CA ALA A 399 -23.84 -14.64 -14.54
C ALA A 399 -22.99 -14.11 -15.72
N ILE A 400 -22.88 -12.79 -15.86
CA ILE A 400 -22.10 -12.12 -16.91
C ILE A 400 -20.59 -12.45 -16.86
N PHE A 401 -20.06 -12.85 -15.71
CA PHE A 401 -18.63 -13.15 -15.52
C PHE A 401 -18.34 -14.63 -15.24
N GLN A 402 -19.32 -15.51 -15.39
CA GLN A 402 -19.09 -16.94 -15.23
C GLN A 402 -17.99 -17.44 -16.19
N ASN A 403 -17.15 -18.34 -15.68
CA ASN A 403 -16.00 -18.95 -16.35
C ASN A 403 -14.83 -17.98 -16.63
N LEU A 404 -14.80 -16.81 -16.00
CA LEU A 404 -13.60 -16.00 -15.91
C LEU A 404 -12.74 -16.43 -14.72
N GLU A 405 -11.43 -16.37 -14.90
CA GLU A 405 -10.46 -16.66 -13.83
C GLU A 405 -10.27 -15.44 -12.92
N GLU A 406 -9.73 -15.65 -11.73
CA GLU A 406 -9.56 -14.59 -10.72
C GLU A 406 -8.73 -13.40 -11.23
N GLY A 407 -7.68 -13.68 -12.03
CA GLY A 407 -6.87 -12.63 -12.65
C GLY A 407 -7.62 -11.84 -13.74
N GLU A 408 -8.61 -12.43 -14.39
CA GLU A 408 -9.44 -11.74 -15.39
C GLU A 408 -10.52 -10.89 -14.72
N LEU A 409 -11.15 -11.42 -13.67
CA LEU A 409 -12.08 -10.66 -12.82
C LEU A 409 -11.40 -9.43 -12.22
N ALA A 410 -10.16 -9.57 -11.75
CA ALA A 410 -9.40 -8.44 -11.21
C ALA A 410 -9.19 -7.32 -12.25
N LYS A 411 -8.96 -7.67 -13.52
CA LYS A 411 -8.82 -6.68 -14.62
C LYS A 411 -10.12 -5.94 -14.89
N ILE A 412 -11.26 -6.64 -14.83
CA ILE A 412 -12.58 -6.00 -14.97
C ILE A 412 -12.86 -5.11 -13.76
N ALA A 413 -12.59 -5.60 -12.55
CA ALA A 413 -12.83 -4.87 -11.32
C ALA A 413 -12.08 -3.53 -11.26
N GLY A 414 -10.87 -3.48 -11.83
CA GLY A 414 -10.08 -2.23 -11.92
C GLY A 414 -10.67 -1.17 -12.86
N LEU A 415 -11.63 -1.52 -13.73
CA LEU A 415 -12.30 -0.58 -14.64
C LEU A 415 -13.66 -0.11 -14.11
N CYS A 416 -14.11 -0.69 -13.00
CA CYS A 416 -15.44 -0.51 -12.47
C CYS A 416 -15.49 0.63 -11.43
N GLN A 417 -16.63 1.29 -11.31
CA GLN A 417 -16.93 2.25 -10.25
C GLN A 417 -18.18 1.85 -9.50
N VAL A 418 -18.25 2.11 -8.20
CA VAL A 418 -19.47 1.88 -7.41
C VAL A 418 -20.27 3.18 -7.34
N THR A 419 -21.54 3.12 -7.73
CA THR A 419 -22.50 4.22 -7.64
C THR A 419 -23.72 3.82 -6.83
N ALA A 420 -24.44 4.78 -6.26
CA ALA A 420 -25.62 4.54 -5.46
C ALA A 420 -26.77 5.45 -5.88
N PHE A 421 -27.97 4.91 -5.91
CA PHE A 421 -29.21 5.65 -6.19
C PHE A 421 -30.22 5.42 -5.07
N ARG A 422 -30.96 6.48 -4.74
CA ARG A 422 -32.07 6.41 -3.78
C ARG A 422 -33.32 5.87 -4.44
N LYS A 423 -34.22 5.32 -3.64
CA LYS A 423 -35.55 4.91 -4.12
C LYS A 423 -36.23 6.04 -4.91
N GLY A 424 -36.69 5.71 -6.11
CA GLY A 424 -37.38 6.61 -7.04
C GLY A 424 -36.46 7.33 -8.03
N GLU A 425 -35.15 7.27 -7.87
CA GLU A 425 -34.21 7.88 -8.82
C GLU A 425 -34.14 7.09 -10.12
N THR A 426 -34.05 7.81 -11.24
CA THR A 426 -33.85 7.23 -12.57
C THR A 426 -32.37 6.88 -12.74
N ILE A 427 -32.10 5.61 -13.05
CA ILE A 427 -30.75 5.08 -13.24
C ILE A 427 -30.37 5.19 -14.72
N LEU A 428 -31.26 4.75 -15.60
CA LEU A 428 -31.16 4.84 -17.05
C LEU A 428 -32.48 5.36 -17.61
N ARG A 429 -32.43 6.10 -18.71
CA ARG A 429 -33.63 6.61 -19.39
C ARG A 429 -33.66 6.14 -20.83
N ALA A 430 -34.82 5.66 -21.26
CA ALA A 430 -35.01 5.24 -22.64
C ALA A 430 -34.70 6.40 -23.60
N GLY A 431 -33.91 6.12 -24.64
CA GLY A 431 -33.47 7.10 -25.63
C GLY A 431 -32.16 7.81 -25.31
N ASP A 432 -31.66 7.75 -24.06
CA ASP A 432 -30.33 8.27 -23.72
C ASP A 432 -29.23 7.36 -24.29
N GLU A 433 -28.07 7.93 -24.61
CA GLU A 433 -26.94 7.17 -25.15
C GLU A 433 -26.41 6.12 -24.17
N GLY A 434 -26.11 4.96 -24.72
CA GLY A 434 -25.75 3.74 -23.99
C GLY A 434 -24.30 3.67 -23.53
N GLU A 435 -23.80 4.66 -22.79
CA GLU A 435 -22.36 4.76 -22.49
C GLU A 435 -21.89 3.93 -21.27
N VAL A 436 -22.83 3.41 -20.47
CA VAL A 436 -22.55 2.70 -19.22
C VAL A 436 -23.48 1.51 -19.09
N PHE A 437 -22.93 0.37 -18.65
CA PHE A 437 -23.75 -0.73 -18.16
C PHE A 437 -23.56 -0.89 -16.66
N TYR A 438 -24.61 -1.38 -16.00
CA TYR A 438 -24.66 -1.49 -14.55
C TYR A 438 -24.86 -2.94 -14.13
N MET A 439 -24.24 -3.31 -13.02
CA MET A 439 -24.45 -4.57 -12.33
C MET A 439 -24.99 -4.28 -10.93
N VAL A 440 -26.01 -5.01 -10.49
CA VAL A 440 -26.71 -4.72 -9.25
C VAL A 440 -26.00 -5.41 -8.08
N MET A 441 -25.41 -4.60 -7.20
CA MET A 441 -24.81 -5.10 -5.94
C MET A 441 -25.83 -5.25 -4.84
N GLU A 442 -26.78 -4.31 -4.77
CA GLU A 442 -27.76 -4.26 -3.68
C GLU A 442 -29.03 -3.57 -4.18
N GLY A 443 -30.20 -4.08 -3.78
CA GLY A 443 -31.50 -3.46 -4.01
C GLY A 443 -32.26 -4.00 -5.22
N LYS A 444 -33.32 -3.28 -5.61
CA LYS A 444 -34.25 -3.67 -6.69
C LYS A 444 -34.51 -2.50 -7.62
N ILE A 445 -34.62 -2.80 -8.91
CA ILE A 445 -34.86 -1.83 -9.99
C ILE A 445 -36.09 -2.27 -10.77
N ASP A 446 -37.02 -1.35 -11.00
CA ASP A 446 -38.14 -1.54 -11.91
C ASP A 446 -37.74 -1.05 -13.32
N ILE A 447 -38.01 -1.86 -14.34
CA ILE A 447 -37.77 -1.54 -15.75
C ILE A 447 -39.10 -1.16 -16.39
N TYR A 448 -39.18 0.08 -16.87
CA TYR A 448 -40.32 0.65 -17.57
C TYR A 448 -40.11 0.60 -19.07
N ALA A 449 -41.16 0.33 -19.83
CA ALA A 449 -41.15 0.45 -21.28
C ALA A 449 -40.86 1.90 -21.70
N ALA A 450 -40.67 2.13 -23.00
CA ALA A 450 -40.47 3.47 -23.54
C ALA A 450 -41.64 4.43 -23.27
N ASP A 451 -42.83 3.91 -22.95
CA ASP A 451 -43.99 4.70 -22.52
C ASP A 451 -43.83 5.32 -21.11
N GLY A 452 -42.85 4.87 -20.33
CA GLY A 452 -42.58 5.35 -18.97
C GLY A 452 -43.59 4.91 -17.91
N GLU A 453 -44.64 4.18 -18.28
CA GLU A 453 -45.73 3.80 -17.38
C GLU A 453 -45.78 2.28 -17.15
N THR A 454 -45.45 1.49 -18.17
CA THR A 454 -45.58 0.03 -18.13
C THR A 454 -44.33 -0.62 -17.55
N ILE A 455 -44.43 -1.25 -16.38
CA ILE A 455 -43.34 -2.08 -15.84
C ILE A 455 -43.25 -3.39 -16.65
N ILE A 456 -42.16 -3.54 -17.39
CA ILE A 456 -41.87 -4.71 -18.24
C ILE A 456 -40.94 -5.73 -17.58
N GLY A 457 -40.25 -5.34 -16.50
CA GLY A 457 -39.33 -6.21 -15.80
C GLY A 457 -38.87 -5.67 -14.46
N ARG A 458 -38.19 -6.53 -13.71
CA ARG A 458 -37.47 -6.17 -12.49
C ARG A 458 -36.09 -6.78 -12.53
N VAL A 459 -35.12 -6.02 -12.03
CA VAL A 459 -33.71 -6.42 -11.91
C VAL A 459 -33.36 -6.38 -10.42
N HIS A 460 -32.68 -7.42 -9.94
CA HIS A 460 -32.30 -7.57 -8.53
C HIS A 460 -30.79 -7.81 -8.40
N GLU A 461 -30.32 -7.90 -7.15
CA GLU A 461 -28.94 -8.27 -6.83
C GLU A 461 -28.46 -9.48 -7.65
N GLY A 462 -27.25 -9.38 -8.20
CA GLY A 462 -26.64 -10.38 -9.09
C GLY A 462 -26.99 -10.22 -10.57
N ASP A 463 -28.03 -9.45 -10.91
CA ASP A 463 -28.38 -9.13 -12.29
C ASP A 463 -27.60 -7.91 -12.81
N PHE A 464 -27.77 -7.62 -14.10
CA PHE A 464 -27.20 -6.47 -14.79
C PHE A 464 -28.19 -5.87 -15.79
N LEU A 465 -27.97 -4.60 -16.13
CA LEU A 465 -28.78 -3.81 -17.05
C LEU A 465 -27.92 -2.90 -17.93
N GLY A 466 -28.46 -2.53 -19.10
CA GLY A 466 -27.76 -1.72 -20.10
C GLY A 466 -26.92 -2.55 -21.08
N GLU A 467 -27.04 -3.88 -21.04
CA GLU A 467 -26.29 -4.82 -21.88
C GLU A 467 -26.60 -4.68 -23.37
N ILE A 468 -27.82 -4.27 -23.74
CA ILE A 468 -28.20 -4.04 -25.14
C ILE A 468 -27.43 -2.83 -25.69
N ALA A 469 -27.32 -1.77 -24.89
CA ALA A 469 -26.54 -0.59 -25.22
C ALA A 469 -25.05 -0.95 -25.40
N LEU A 470 -24.52 -1.78 -24.49
CA LEU A 470 -23.13 -2.27 -24.55
C LEU A 470 -22.84 -3.11 -25.80
N VAL A 471 -23.76 -3.98 -26.22
CA VAL A 471 -23.52 -4.92 -27.34
C VAL A 471 -23.88 -4.33 -28.70
N ALA A 472 -24.94 -3.53 -28.76
CA ALA A 472 -25.50 -3.05 -30.02
C ALA A 472 -25.10 -1.61 -30.37
N GLU A 473 -24.37 -0.90 -29.48
CA GLU A 473 -24.03 0.52 -29.61
C GLU A 473 -25.26 1.38 -29.92
N ARG A 474 -26.34 1.15 -29.15
CA ARG A 474 -27.64 1.84 -29.31
C ARG A 474 -28.06 2.56 -28.03
N PRO A 475 -28.92 3.58 -28.13
CA PRO A 475 -29.56 4.18 -26.97
C PRO A 475 -30.31 3.14 -26.11
N PHE A 476 -30.49 3.44 -24.82
CA PHE A 476 -31.24 2.56 -23.94
C PHE A 476 -32.67 2.35 -24.43
N THR A 477 -33.12 1.11 -24.43
CA THR A 477 -34.45 0.72 -24.95
C THR A 477 -35.56 0.84 -23.90
N ALA A 478 -35.21 1.07 -22.65
CA ALA A 478 -36.13 1.08 -21.50
C ALA A 478 -35.61 2.01 -20.40
N THR A 479 -36.52 2.51 -19.57
CA THR A 479 -36.18 3.37 -18.43
C THR A 479 -36.05 2.50 -17.18
N ALA A 480 -34.95 2.65 -16.44
CA ALA A 480 -34.69 1.91 -15.21
C ALA A 480 -34.81 2.85 -14.00
N VAL A 481 -35.66 2.50 -13.03
CA VAL A 481 -35.90 3.31 -11.83
C VAL A 481 -35.66 2.49 -10.57
N ALA A 482 -34.95 3.06 -9.61
CA ALA A 482 -34.64 2.42 -8.34
C ALA A 482 -35.93 2.17 -7.52
N ALA A 483 -36.33 0.91 -7.35
CA ALA A 483 -37.51 0.53 -6.55
C ALA A 483 -37.22 0.56 -5.04
N THR A 484 -35.94 0.38 -4.67
CA THR A 484 -35.38 0.58 -3.33
C THR A 484 -34.18 1.53 -3.41
N ASN A 485 -33.48 1.78 -2.29
CA ASN A 485 -32.09 2.23 -2.42
C ASN A 485 -31.29 1.13 -3.12
N VAL A 486 -30.42 1.52 -4.06
CA VAL A 486 -29.64 0.59 -4.86
C VAL A 486 -28.17 0.99 -4.87
N LYS A 487 -27.30 -0.01 -4.90
CA LYS A 487 -25.86 0.15 -5.19
C LYS A 487 -25.53 -0.64 -6.45
N LEU A 488 -24.85 0.01 -7.39
CA LEU A 488 -24.50 -0.55 -8.68
C LEU A 488 -23.00 -0.47 -8.91
N ILE A 489 -22.47 -1.46 -9.62
CA ILE A 489 -21.16 -1.39 -10.26
C ILE A 489 -21.40 -0.87 -11.67
N ALA A 490 -20.76 0.25 -12.00
CA ALA A 490 -20.77 0.88 -13.31
C ALA A 490 -19.50 0.48 -14.07
N LEU A 491 -19.65 0.03 -15.31
CA LEU A 491 -18.53 -0.13 -16.25
C LEU A 491 -18.87 0.62 -17.54
N LYS A 492 -17.98 1.53 -17.93
CA LYS A 492 -18.15 2.34 -19.13
C LYS A 492 -17.91 1.51 -20.38
N HIS A 493 -18.66 1.80 -21.44
CA HIS A 493 -18.52 1.15 -22.74
C HIS A 493 -17.08 1.23 -23.26
N GLN A 494 -16.48 2.42 -23.24
CA GLN A 494 -15.12 2.62 -23.75
C GLN A 494 -14.07 1.80 -22.99
N ASP A 495 -14.18 1.73 -21.67
CA ASP A 495 -13.24 0.97 -20.82
C ASP A 495 -13.38 -0.54 -21.10
N PHE A 496 -14.61 -1.02 -21.26
CA PHE A 496 -14.86 -2.40 -21.63
C PHE A 496 -14.31 -2.72 -23.03
N MET A 497 -14.54 -1.86 -24.04
CA MET A 497 -14.00 -2.08 -25.39
C MET A 497 -12.47 -2.08 -25.42
N ASN A 498 -11.83 -1.19 -24.66
CA ASN A 498 -10.37 -1.19 -24.49
C ASN A 498 -9.88 -2.52 -23.85
N LEU A 499 -10.61 -3.04 -22.86
CA LEU A 499 -10.32 -4.34 -22.25
C LEU A 499 -10.43 -5.48 -23.28
N ILE A 500 -11.46 -5.49 -24.12
CA ILE A 500 -11.63 -6.50 -25.17
C ILE A 500 -10.45 -6.47 -26.15
N HIS A 501 -10.02 -5.28 -26.57
CA HIS A 501 -8.88 -5.14 -27.48
C HIS A 501 -7.59 -5.69 -26.86
N LYS A 502 -7.33 -5.42 -25.58
CA LYS A 502 -6.14 -5.93 -24.87
C LYS A 502 -6.26 -7.41 -24.51
N HIS A 503 -7.46 -7.89 -24.21
CA HIS A 503 -7.73 -9.23 -23.71
C HIS A 503 -8.95 -9.87 -24.41
N PRO A 504 -8.80 -10.33 -25.67
CA PRO A 504 -9.92 -10.84 -26.47
C PRO A 504 -10.67 -12.01 -25.83
N ARG A 505 -10.00 -12.85 -25.04
CA ARG A 505 -10.62 -13.97 -24.32
C ARG A 505 -11.67 -13.49 -23.32
N ILE A 506 -11.35 -12.44 -22.55
CA ILE A 506 -12.26 -11.84 -21.57
C ILE A 506 -13.51 -11.34 -22.29
N GLY A 507 -13.30 -10.57 -23.37
CA GLY A 507 -14.40 -10.07 -24.20
C GLY A 507 -15.29 -11.17 -24.76
N MET A 508 -14.69 -12.22 -25.33
CA MET A 508 -15.43 -13.36 -25.88
C MET A 508 -16.30 -14.05 -24.82
N GLN A 509 -15.76 -14.27 -23.62
CA GLN A 509 -16.49 -14.91 -22.53
C GLN A 509 -17.63 -14.04 -22.02
N VAL A 510 -17.39 -12.74 -21.80
CA VAL A 510 -18.42 -11.79 -21.34
C VAL A 510 -19.53 -11.65 -22.38
N MET A 511 -19.18 -11.46 -23.66
CA MET A 511 -20.17 -11.35 -24.75
C MET A 511 -21.02 -12.62 -24.90
N ARG A 512 -20.41 -13.80 -24.74
CA ARG A 512 -21.13 -15.08 -24.71
C ARG A 512 -22.13 -15.12 -23.56
N ASN A 513 -21.72 -14.72 -22.36
CA ASN A 513 -22.58 -14.73 -21.17
C ASN A 513 -23.75 -13.73 -21.33
N ILE A 514 -23.50 -12.55 -21.91
CA ILE A 514 -24.56 -11.58 -22.25
C ILE A 514 -25.56 -12.21 -23.24
N ALA A 515 -25.08 -12.86 -24.31
CA ALA A 515 -25.94 -13.49 -25.31
C ALA A 515 -26.84 -14.58 -24.70
N ILE A 516 -26.29 -15.40 -23.79
CA ILE A 516 -27.06 -16.41 -23.04
C ILE A 516 -28.16 -15.73 -22.21
N SER A 517 -27.80 -14.71 -21.43
CA SER A 517 -28.75 -13.98 -20.57
C SER A 517 -29.87 -13.31 -21.37
N LEU A 518 -29.53 -12.66 -22.50
CA LEU A 518 -30.53 -12.07 -23.40
C LEU A 518 -31.48 -13.12 -23.96
N GLY A 519 -30.97 -14.31 -24.32
CA GLY A 519 -31.79 -15.44 -24.76
C GLY A 519 -32.77 -15.94 -23.69
N GLU A 520 -32.34 -16.00 -22.43
CA GLU A 520 -33.20 -16.37 -21.30
C GLU A 520 -34.27 -15.31 -21.00
N LYS A 521 -33.90 -14.02 -21.05
CA LYS A 521 -34.85 -12.90 -20.91
C LYS A 521 -35.91 -12.96 -22.01
N LEU A 522 -35.51 -13.19 -23.26
CA LEU A 522 -36.44 -13.31 -24.39
C LEU A 522 -37.40 -14.50 -24.24
N ARG A 523 -36.90 -15.68 -23.87
CA ARG A 523 -37.76 -16.85 -23.60
C ARG A 523 -38.77 -16.58 -22.48
N THR A 524 -38.36 -15.90 -21.41
CA THR A 524 -39.25 -15.53 -20.31
C THR A 524 -40.36 -14.58 -20.75
N ILE A 525 -40.03 -13.62 -21.62
CA ILE A 525 -40.99 -12.69 -22.23
C ILE A 525 -41.98 -13.47 -23.10
N ASP A 526 -41.50 -14.35 -23.99
CA ASP A 526 -42.34 -15.19 -24.86
C ASP A 526 -43.31 -16.08 -24.07
N GLU A 527 -42.86 -16.67 -22.96
CA GLU A 527 -43.71 -17.47 -22.08
C GLU A 527 -44.80 -16.63 -21.39
N LYS A 528 -44.47 -15.42 -20.95
CA LYS A 528 -45.45 -14.48 -20.36
C LYS A 528 -46.49 -14.05 -21.38
N PHE A 529 -46.07 -13.71 -22.61
CA PHE A 529 -46.97 -13.39 -23.71
C PHE A 529 -47.88 -14.57 -24.07
N SER A 530 -47.33 -15.78 -24.15
CA SER A 530 -48.09 -17.00 -24.44
C SER A 530 -49.16 -17.29 -23.37
N LYS A 531 -48.82 -17.11 -22.08
CA LYS A 531 -49.75 -17.30 -20.95
C LYS A 531 -50.85 -16.22 -20.91
N GLN A 532 -50.56 -14.98 -21.28
CA GLN A 532 -51.57 -13.92 -21.39
C GLN A 532 -52.55 -14.15 -22.54
N ASN A 533 -52.07 -14.63 -23.69
CA ASN A 533 -52.93 -14.95 -24.83
C ASN A 533 -53.84 -16.15 -24.57
N ASN A 534 -53.38 -17.16 -23.82
CA ASN A 534 -54.23 -18.29 -23.42
C ASN A 534 -55.31 -17.91 -22.38
N LYS A 535 -55.12 -16.86 -21.57
CA LYS A 535 -56.15 -16.36 -20.64
C LYS A 535 -57.22 -15.49 -21.30
N LYS A 536 -56.98 -14.96 -22.51
CA LYS A 536 -57.92 -14.09 -23.25
C LYS A 536 -58.84 -14.84 -24.23
N ARG A 537 -58.77 -16.18 -24.28
CA ARG A 537 -59.75 -17.00 -25.00
C ARG A 537 -60.81 -17.51 -24.01
N PRO A 538 -61.98 -16.86 -23.88
CA PRO A 538 -63.12 -17.50 -23.24
C PRO A 538 -63.64 -18.63 -24.17
N ASN A 539 -64.05 -19.74 -23.56
CA ASN A 539 -64.79 -20.82 -24.24
C ASN A 539 -66.07 -20.31 -24.88
#